data_AF-A0A7S0AXV2-F1
#
_entry.id   AF-A0A7S0AXV2-F1
#
_cell.length_a   1.000
_cell.length_b   1.000
_cell.length_c   1.000
_cell.angle_alpha   90.00
_cell.angle_beta   90.00
_cell.angle_gamma   90.00
#
_symmetry.space_group_name_H-M   'P 1'
#
loop_
_entity.id
_entity.type
_entity.pdbx_description
1 polymer ?
#
loop_
_entity_poly.entity_id
_entity_poly.type
_entity_poly.pdbx_seq_one_letter_code
_entity_poly.pdbx_strand_id
1 'polypeptide(L)'
;AAGAKVYERAEDPQYAQAQELPIDPEYYVEQQLRLPLLRIFEPVVGEESSKVASMLFAGGQCRKMAAPSTVAKGGLGAFIKRGEKCLACRTVVPSSEAFCKNCAGTDAAAAARDAKVAEGRALRERRETL
;
A
#
# COMPACT_ATOMS: atom_id res chain seq x y z
N ALA A 1 10.27 -15.25 5.80
CA ALA A 1 9.81 -15.84 7.07
C ALA A 1 9.64 -14.72 8.09
N ALA A 2 8.45 -14.55 8.67
CA ALA A 2 8.24 -13.58 9.74
C ALA A 2 9.06 -14.03 10.97
N GLY A 3 9.99 -13.18 11.43
CA GLY A 3 10.89 -13.50 12.55
C GLY A 3 12.33 -13.87 12.17
N ALA A 4 12.69 -13.86 10.89
CA ALA A 4 14.10 -13.94 10.47
C ALA A 4 14.88 -12.72 10.97
N LYS A 5 16.17 -12.89 11.25
CA LYS A 5 17.01 -11.82 11.78
C LYS A 5 17.19 -10.74 10.71
N VAL A 6 17.34 -9.48 11.12
CA VAL A 6 17.39 -8.33 10.19
C VAL A 6 18.47 -8.50 9.12
N TYR A 7 19.65 -9.01 9.49
CA TYR A 7 20.74 -9.22 8.54
C TYR A 7 20.46 -10.29 7.47
N GLU A 8 19.52 -11.21 7.72
CA GLU A 8 19.12 -12.25 6.77
C GLU A 8 18.11 -11.72 5.73
N ARG A 9 17.62 -10.50 5.94
CA ARG A 9 16.62 -9.82 5.10
C ARG A 9 17.21 -8.66 4.31
N ALA A 10 18.49 -8.38 4.51
CA ALA A 10 19.21 -7.32 3.81
C ALA A 10 19.63 -7.83 2.43
N GLU A 11 19.26 -7.08 1.39
CA GLU A 11 19.51 -7.41 -0.01
C GLU A 11 20.13 -6.22 -0.74
N ASP A 12 20.87 -6.49 -1.81
CA ASP A 12 21.43 -5.46 -2.68
C ASP A 12 20.30 -4.70 -3.42
N PRO A 13 20.38 -3.36 -3.57
CA PRO A 13 19.34 -2.59 -4.25
C PRO A 13 19.08 -3.00 -5.71
N GLN A 14 20.13 -3.34 -6.47
CA GLN A 14 19.97 -3.75 -7.87
C GLN A 14 19.32 -5.13 -7.96
N TYR A 15 19.72 -6.06 -7.09
CA TYR A 15 19.11 -7.38 -7.02
C TYR A 15 17.64 -7.33 -6.58
N ALA A 16 17.34 -6.57 -5.53
CA ALA A 16 15.98 -6.38 -5.04
C ALA A 16 15.05 -5.79 -6.11
N GLN A 17 15.55 -4.86 -6.92
CA GLN A 17 14.83 -4.31 -8.05
C GLN A 17 14.63 -5.35 -9.17
N ALA A 18 15.68 -6.07 -9.56
CA ALA A 18 15.62 -7.06 -10.63
C ALA A 18 14.68 -8.23 -10.32
N GLN A 19 14.59 -8.65 -9.06
CA GLN A 19 13.71 -9.73 -8.61
C GLN A 19 12.35 -9.24 -8.07
N GLU A 20 12.09 -7.94 -8.11
CA GLU A 20 10.85 -7.33 -7.60
C GLU A 20 10.51 -7.77 -6.17
N LEU A 21 11.52 -7.82 -5.30
CA LEU A 21 11.36 -8.28 -3.92
C LEU A 21 10.43 -7.32 -3.16
N PRO A 22 9.48 -7.86 -2.36
CA PRO A 22 8.59 -7.02 -1.57
C PRO A 22 9.36 -6.31 -0.46
N ILE A 23 9.12 -5.00 -0.33
CA ILE A 23 9.65 -4.18 0.76
C ILE A 23 8.82 -4.44 2.02
N ASP A 24 9.46 -4.40 3.19
CA ASP A 24 8.78 -4.45 4.49
C ASP A 24 8.51 -3.03 5.02
N PRO A 25 7.32 -2.44 4.76
CA PRO A 25 7.02 -1.08 5.20
C PRO A 25 7.00 -0.95 6.72
N GLU A 26 6.60 -2.01 7.43
CA GLU A 26 6.48 -1.99 8.90
C GLU A 26 7.87 -1.82 9.53
N TYR A 27 8.88 -2.50 9.00
CA TYR A 27 10.27 -2.32 9.45
C TYR A 27 10.74 -0.87 9.30
N TYR A 28 10.48 -0.22 8.17
CA TYR A 28 10.90 1.17 7.96
C TYR A 28 10.13 2.15 8.85
N VAL A 29 8.83 1.94 9.06
CA VAL A 29 8.03 2.79 9.94
C VAL A 29 8.49 2.64 11.40
N GLU A 30 8.53 1.41 11.92
CA GLU A 30 8.76 1.15 13.34
C GLU A 30 10.23 1.25 13.76
N GLN A 31 11.17 0.79 12.91
CA GLN A 31 12.59 0.69 13.29
C GLN A 31 13.45 1.86 12.77
N GLN A 32 13.03 2.54 11.69
CA GLN A 32 13.81 3.63 11.10
C GLN A 32 13.20 5.00 11.37
N LEU A 33 11.91 5.18 11.13
CA LEU A 33 11.26 6.49 11.19
C LEU A 33 10.75 6.87 12.58
N ARG A 34 10.29 5.89 13.36
CA ARG A 34 9.62 6.14 14.64
C ARG A 34 10.45 6.95 15.63
N LEU A 35 11.63 6.46 16.01
CA LEU A 35 12.45 7.09 17.05
C LEU A 35 12.98 8.48 16.65
N PRO A 36 13.51 8.71 15.43
CA PRO A 36 13.93 10.03 15.02
C PRO A 36 12.80 11.06 15.03
N LEU A 37 11.60 10.67 14.58
CA LEU A 37 10.45 11.58 14.56
C LEU A 37 9.98 11.94 15.97
N LEU A 38 9.92 10.97 16.88
CA LEU A 38 9.59 11.25 18.29
C LEU A 38 10.59 12.22 18.90
N ARG A 39 11.89 12.01 18.70
CA ARG A 39 12.94 12.89 19.23
C ARG A 39 12.81 14.35 18.75
N ILE A 40 12.33 14.56 17.53
CA ILE A 40 12.13 15.90 16.96
C ILE A 40 10.85 16.55 17.52
N PHE A 41 9.76 15.78 17.58
CA PHE A 41 8.44 16.34 17.93
C PHE A 41 8.18 16.42 19.44
N GLU A 42 8.81 15.60 20.26
CA GLU A 42 8.72 15.67 21.72
C GLU A 42 8.99 17.07 22.29
N PRO A 43 10.14 17.72 22.01
CA PRO A 43 10.42 19.05 22.54
C PRO A 43 9.54 20.15 21.92
N VAL A 44 8.99 19.92 20.73
CA VAL A 44 8.14 20.89 20.03
C VAL A 44 6.71 20.87 20.58
N VAL A 45 6.19 19.68 20.87
CA VAL A 45 4.82 19.50 21.38
C VAL A 45 4.77 19.66 22.90
N GLY A 46 5.86 19.33 23.61
CA GLY A 46 5.93 19.45 25.08
C GLY A 46 5.09 18.40 25.82
N GLU A 47 4.75 17.29 25.15
CA GLU A 47 3.94 16.19 25.68
C GLU A 47 4.77 14.90 25.75
N GLU A 48 4.28 13.93 26.54
CA GLU A 48 4.88 12.60 26.66
C GLU A 48 5.01 11.88 25.30
N SER A 49 6.11 11.15 25.11
CA SER A 49 6.41 10.39 23.89
C SER A 49 5.26 9.48 23.43
N SER A 50 4.48 8.95 24.38
CA SER A 50 3.33 8.08 24.10
C SER A 50 2.19 8.82 23.38
N LYS A 51 1.94 10.09 23.73
CA LYS A 51 0.93 10.94 23.09
C LYS A 51 1.41 11.46 21.75
N VAL A 52 2.68 11.85 21.65
CA VAL A 52 3.27 12.24 20.35
C VAL A 52 3.26 11.06 19.38
N ALA A 53 3.60 9.85 19.86
CA ALA A 53 3.52 8.64 19.06
C ALA A 53 2.09 8.33 18.61
N SER A 54 1.08 8.56 19.47
CA SER A 54 -0.30 8.33 19.08
C SER A 54 -0.77 9.35 18.06
N MET A 55 -0.37 10.62 18.16
CA MET A 55 -0.69 11.64 17.16
C MET A 55 -0.04 11.37 15.79
N LEU A 56 1.21 10.93 15.77
CA LEU A 56 1.97 10.71 14.52
C LEU A 56 1.67 9.33 13.88
N PHE A 57 1.56 8.29 14.70
CA PHE A 57 1.47 6.89 14.25
C PHE A 57 0.14 6.22 14.59
N ALA A 58 -0.62 6.69 15.59
CA ALA A 58 -1.90 6.09 15.99
C ALA A 58 -3.12 6.89 15.52
N GLY A 59 -3.48 6.77 14.24
CA GLY A 59 -4.82 7.17 13.78
C GLY A 59 -4.84 7.81 12.40
N GLY A 60 -5.84 7.44 11.58
CA GLY A 60 -6.18 8.16 10.35
C GLY A 60 -5.52 7.65 9.07
N GLN A 61 -5.99 8.19 7.94
CA GLN A 61 -5.91 7.75 6.52
C GLN A 61 -4.56 7.18 6.01
N CYS A 62 -3.46 7.34 6.75
CA CYS A 62 -2.09 6.99 6.37
C CYS A 62 -1.71 5.50 6.56
N ARG A 63 -2.48 4.72 7.35
CA ARG A 63 -2.30 3.25 7.46
C ARG A 63 -2.90 2.44 6.29
N LYS A 64 -3.23 3.09 5.18
CA LYS A 64 -3.55 2.35 3.95
C LYS A 64 -2.25 1.79 3.38
N MET A 65 -1.80 0.65 3.90
CA MET A 65 -0.73 -0.11 3.28
C MET A 65 -1.20 -0.53 1.89
N ALA A 66 -0.52 0.00 0.87
CA ALA A 66 -0.65 -0.55 -0.46
C ALA A 66 -0.16 -2.00 -0.39
N ALA A 67 -1.07 -2.94 -0.67
CA ALA A 67 -0.67 -4.34 -0.76
C ALA A 67 0.42 -4.47 -1.83
N PRO A 68 1.49 -5.25 -1.59
CA PRO A 68 2.51 -5.48 -2.61
C PRO A 68 1.84 -6.00 -3.88
N SER A 69 2.09 -5.30 -5.00
CA SER A 69 1.45 -5.57 -6.29
C SER A 69 1.94 -6.88 -6.93
N THR A 70 3.05 -7.41 -6.42
CA THR A 70 3.76 -8.55 -6.98
C THR A 70 3.27 -9.83 -6.31
N VAL A 71 2.42 -10.57 -7.02
CA VAL A 71 2.33 -12.01 -6.81
C VAL A 71 3.74 -12.53 -7.06
N ALA A 72 4.36 -13.14 -6.04
CA ALA A 72 5.71 -13.66 -6.17
C ALA A 72 5.78 -14.52 -7.44
N LYS A 73 6.68 -14.16 -8.38
CA LYS A 73 6.81 -14.84 -9.68
C LYS A 73 7.28 -16.30 -9.56
N GLY A 74 7.52 -16.79 -8.34
CA GLY A 74 7.94 -18.16 -8.04
C GLY A 74 7.18 -18.80 -6.88
N GLY A 75 7.37 -20.11 -6.74
CA GLY A 75 6.74 -20.92 -5.69
C GLY A 75 5.20 -20.92 -5.77
N LEU A 76 4.54 -20.83 -4.62
CA LEU A 76 3.07 -20.81 -4.52
C LEU A 76 2.42 -19.65 -5.30
N GLY A 77 3.13 -18.53 -5.48
CA GLY A 77 2.63 -17.36 -6.20
C GLY A 77 2.33 -17.65 -7.68
N ALA A 78 3.08 -18.55 -8.31
CA ALA A 78 2.88 -18.91 -9.73
C ALA A 78 1.51 -19.53 -10.02
N PHE A 79 0.82 -20.08 -9.01
CA PHE A 79 -0.48 -20.74 -9.16
C PHE A 79 -1.67 -19.84 -8.78
N ILE A 80 -1.42 -18.62 -8.29
CA ILE A 80 -2.48 -17.70 -7.86
C ILE A 80 -3.08 -16.99 -9.07
N LYS A 81 -4.39 -17.16 -9.28
CA LYS A 81 -5.15 -16.39 -10.27
C LYS A 81 -5.66 -15.09 -9.64
N ARG A 82 -5.52 -13.97 -10.37
CA ARG A 82 -6.07 -12.68 -9.95
C ARG A 82 -7.60 -12.70 -10.09
N GLY A 83 -8.30 -12.51 -8.98
CA GLY A 83 -9.75 -12.29 -8.98
C GLY A 83 -10.08 -10.82 -9.18
N GLU A 84 -10.94 -10.51 -10.13
CA GLU A 84 -11.41 -9.15 -10.36
C GLU A 84 -12.37 -8.72 -9.24
N LYS A 85 -12.37 -7.43 -8.92
CA LYS A 85 -13.18 -6.85 -7.83
C LYS A 85 -13.94 -5.64 -8.33
N CYS A 86 -15.19 -5.52 -7.88
CA CYS A 86 -16.03 -4.36 -8.13
C CYS A 86 -15.33 -3.06 -7.68
N LEU A 87 -15.31 -2.05 -8.54
CA LEU A 87 -14.64 -0.78 -8.25
C LEU A 87 -15.27 0.00 -7.08
N ALA A 88 -16.56 -0.21 -6.81
CA ALA A 88 -17.30 0.48 -5.75
C ALA A 88 -17.22 -0.27 -4.40
N CYS A 89 -17.60 -1.55 -4.36
CA CYS A 89 -17.76 -2.31 -3.11
C CYS A 89 -16.67 -3.37 -2.86
N ARG A 90 -15.73 -3.57 -3.79
CA ARG A 90 -14.64 -4.57 -3.72
C ARG A 90 -15.08 -6.04 -3.66
N THR A 91 -16.36 -6.36 -3.86
CA THR A 91 -16.85 -7.74 -4.04
C THR A 91 -16.20 -8.37 -5.28
N VAL A 92 -15.87 -9.65 -5.21
CA VAL A 92 -15.32 -10.40 -6.34
C VAL A 92 -16.37 -10.48 -7.46
N VAL A 93 -15.95 -10.23 -8.70
CA VAL A 93 -16.80 -10.23 -9.89
C VAL A 93 -16.24 -11.21 -10.94
N PRO A 94 -17.11 -11.81 -11.79
CA PRO A 94 -16.66 -12.59 -12.93
C PRO A 94 -15.84 -11.70 -13.88
N SER A 95 -14.86 -12.31 -14.57
CA SER A 95 -13.64 -11.65 -15.09
C SER A 95 -13.80 -10.73 -16.31
N SER A 96 -14.86 -9.93 -16.35
CA SER A 96 -15.11 -8.95 -17.42
C SER A 96 -15.98 -7.76 -17.01
N GLU A 97 -16.45 -7.71 -15.75
CA GLU A 97 -17.34 -6.65 -15.28
C GLU A 97 -16.64 -5.71 -14.29
N ALA A 98 -16.76 -4.40 -14.50
CA ALA A 98 -16.19 -3.40 -13.57
C ALA A 98 -16.97 -3.28 -12.24
N PHE A 99 -18.21 -3.74 -12.23
CA PHE A 99 -19.13 -3.62 -11.10
C PHE A 99 -19.89 -4.92 -10.87
N CYS A 100 -20.27 -5.20 -9.63
CA CYS A 100 -21.22 -6.28 -9.37
C CYS A 100 -22.65 -5.85 -9.71
N LYS A 101 -23.56 -6.82 -9.82
CA LYS A 101 -25.00 -6.61 -10.10
C LYS A 101 -25.68 -5.56 -9.21
N ASN A 102 -25.23 -5.42 -7.96
CA ASN A 102 -25.80 -4.47 -7.00
C ASN A 102 -25.29 -3.04 -7.16
N CYS A 103 -24.08 -2.86 -7.71
CA CYS A 103 -23.49 -1.53 -7.90
C CYS A 103 -23.66 -1.02 -9.32
N ALA A 104 -23.96 -1.90 -10.29
CA ALA A 104 -24.17 -1.51 -11.67
C ALA A 104 -25.27 -0.43 -11.80
N GLY A 105 -24.95 0.68 -12.47
CA GLY A 105 -25.88 1.78 -12.71
C GLY A 105 -26.13 2.73 -11.53
N THR A 106 -25.44 2.55 -10.40
CA THR A 106 -25.56 3.45 -9.24
C THR A 106 -24.64 4.68 -9.37
N ASP A 107 -24.98 5.78 -8.71
CA ASP A 107 -24.12 6.97 -8.62
C ASP A 107 -22.75 6.63 -8.01
N ALA A 108 -22.72 5.68 -7.08
CA ALA A 108 -21.50 5.16 -6.48
C ALA A 108 -20.59 4.48 -7.53
N ALA A 109 -21.16 3.78 -8.51
CA ALA A 109 -20.41 3.19 -9.60
C ALA A 109 -19.87 4.24 -10.57
N ALA A 110 -20.66 5.27 -10.90
CA ALA A 110 -20.20 6.39 -11.72
C ALA A 110 -19.01 7.10 -11.05
N ALA A 111 -19.16 7.49 -9.78
CA ALA A 111 -18.10 8.14 -9.01
C ALA A 111 -16.83 7.28 -8.90
N ALA A 112 -16.96 5.96 -8.68
CA ALA A 112 -15.83 5.05 -8.62
C ALA A 112 -15.12 4.91 -9.97
N ARG A 113 -15.86 4.91 -11.08
CA ARG A 113 -15.29 4.90 -12.44
C ARG A 113 -14.51 6.19 -12.70
N ASP A 114 -15.11 7.34 -12.43
CA ASP A 114 -14.49 8.65 -12.69
C ASP A 114 -13.22 8.84 -11.85
N ALA A 115 -13.26 8.42 -10.58
CA ALA A 115 -12.08 8.42 -9.71
C ALA A 115 -10.93 7.57 -10.28
N LYS A 116 -11.22 6.39 -10.84
CA LYS A 116 -10.21 5.52 -11.44
C LYS A 116 -9.67 6.06 -12.77
N VAL A 117 -10.51 6.70 -13.57
CA VAL A 117 -10.09 7.38 -14.80
C VAL A 117 -9.16 8.57 -14.47
N ALA A 118 -9.51 9.35 -13.44
CA ALA A 118 -8.68 10.45 -12.97
C ALA A 118 -7.32 9.96 -12.45
N GLU A 119 -7.30 8.91 -11.63
CA GLU A 119 -6.07 8.27 -11.14
C GLU A 119 -5.18 7.80 -12.31
N GLY A 120 -5.76 7.13 -13.31
CA GLY A 120 -5.04 6.69 -14.50
C GLY A 120 -4.52 7.84 -15.37
N ARG A 121 -5.24 8.96 -15.45
CA ARG A 121 -4.76 10.18 -16.14
C ARG A 121 -3.55 10.77 -15.42
N ALA A 122 -3.64 10.96 -14.11
CA ALA A 122 -2.54 11.50 -13.29
C ALA A 122 -1.26 10.63 -13.38
N LEU A 123 -1.41 9.31 -13.38
CA LEU A 123 -0.28 8.39 -13.55
C LEU A 123 0.39 8.50 -14.93
N ARG A 124 -0.39 8.69 -16.00
CA ARG A 124 0.16 8.88 -17.35
C ARG A 124 0.92 10.19 -17.47
N GLU A 125 0.34 11.28 -16.98
CA GLU A 125 0.97 12.59 -16.96
C GLU A 125 2.29 12.56 -16.16
N ARG A 126 2.26 11.97 -14.96
CA ARG A 126 3.48 11.79 -14.16
C ARG A 126 4.56 11.00 -14.90
N ARG A 127 4.18 9.95 -15.64
CA ARG A 127 5.14 9.16 -16.44
C ARG A 127 5.73 9.97 -17.59
N GLU A 128 5.00 10.90 -18.17
CA GLU A 128 5.48 11.76 -19.25
C GLU A 128 6.47 12.83 -18.73
N THR A 129 6.37 13.20 -17.46
CA THR A 129 7.26 14.19 -16.83
C THR A 129 8.57 13.64 -16.25
N LEU A 130 8.73 12.31 -16.21
CA LEU A 130 9.91 11.62 -15.67
C LEU A 130 10.90 11.27 -16.78
#